data_AF-A0A2V5U3W6-F1
#
_entry.id   AF-A0A2V5U3W6-F1
#
_cell.length_a   1.000
_cell.length_b   1.000
_cell.length_c   1.000
_cell.angle_alpha   90.00
_cell.angle_beta   90.00
_cell.angle_gamma   90.00
#
_symmetry.space_group_name_H-M   'P 1'
#
loop_
_entity.id
_entity.type
_entity.pdbx_description
1 polymer ?
#
loop_
_entity_poly.entity_id
_entity_poly.type
_entity_poly.pdbx_seq_one_letter_code
_entity_poly.pdbx_strand_id
1 'polypeptide(L)'
;MKTNQRGAWTAVIAVGLVVLTVRAEEAAVVKRDRVNLRAQASATSEVITQLKKGETVTVLEELSARKHKRGEPAKWAKIQLPPNTPVWAYAPYIETTNHTVNIKRLNLRAGPGENF
;
A
#
# COMPACT_ATOMS: atom_id res chain seq x y z
N MET A 1 -44.73 -39.22 44.98
CA MET A 1 -43.31 -38.80 44.92
C MET A 1 -42.97 -38.50 43.46
N LYS A 2 -42.90 -37.21 43.09
CA LYS A 2 -42.69 -36.74 41.72
C LYS A 2 -41.19 -36.46 41.50
N THR A 3 -40.66 -36.96 40.41
CA THR A 3 -39.26 -36.95 39.98
C THR A 3 -38.83 -35.59 39.41
N ASN A 4 -37.61 -35.17 39.76
CA ASN A 4 -37.01 -33.87 39.43
C ASN A 4 -36.60 -33.75 37.95
N GLN A 5 -37.09 -32.72 37.26
CA GLN A 5 -36.54 -32.27 35.98
C GLN A 5 -35.16 -31.64 36.18
N ARG A 6 -34.13 -32.20 35.53
CA ARG A 6 -32.82 -31.56 35.36
C ARG A 6 -32.81 -30.92 33.97
N GLY A 7 -32.86 -29.58 33.93
CA GLY A 7 -32.77 -28.81 32.69
C GLY A 7 -31.39 -28.91 32.08
N ALA A 8 -31.29 -29.47 30.87
CA ALA A 8 -30.08 -29.47 30.07
C ALA A 8 -29.95 -28.10 29.37
N TRP A 9 -28.87 -27.37 29.66
CA TRP A 9 -28.51 -26.15 28.94
C TRP A 9 -27.75 -26.54 27.67
N THR A 10 -28.34 -26.36 26.49
CA THR A 10 -27.64 -26.48 25.22
C THR A 10 -26.89 -25.17 24.93
N ALA A 11 -25.57 -25.18 25.02
CA ALA A 11 -24.73 -24.08 24.53
C ALA A 11 -24.60 -24.20 23.01
N VAL A 12 -25.16 -23.26 22.27
CA VAL A 12 -24.94 -23.14 20.82
C VAL A 12 -23.62 -22.37 20.62
N ILE A 13 -22.57 -23.07 20.19
CA ILE A 13 -21.33 -22.42 19.75
C ILE A 13 -21.56 -21.92 18.33
N ALA A 14 -21.82 -20.62 18.19
CA ALA A 14 -21.81 -19.95 16.89
C ALA A 14 -20.35 -19.78 16.44
N VAL A 15 -19.88 -20.64 15.53
CA VAL A 15 -18.60 -20.46 14.85
C VAL A 15 -18.79 -19.37 13.79
N GLY A 16 -18.40 -18.14 14.11
CA GLY A 16 -18.39 -17.05 13.15
C GLY A 16 -17.31 -17.27 12.08
N LEU A 17 -17.73 -17.43 10.83
CA LEU A 17 -16.83 -17.48 9.68
C LEU A 17 -16.28 -16.07 9.42
N VAL A 18 -15.03 -15.81 9.83
CA VAL A 18 -14.33 -14.56 9.47
C VAL A 18 -13.85 -14.69 8.03
N VAL A 19 -14.53 -14.01 7.09
CA VAL A 19 -14.06 -13.90 5.71
C VAL A 19 -13.00 -12.80 5.66
N LEU A 20 -11.73 -13.20 5.57
CA LEU A 20 -10.63 -12.27 5.29
C LEU A 20 -10.63 -11.95 3.80
N THR A 21 -10.87 -10.68 3.45
CA THR A 21 -10.72 -10.21 2.07
C THR A 21 -9.24 -10.02 1.76
N VAL A 22 -8.63 -11.02 1.12
CA VAL A 22 -7.28 -10.87 0.54
C VAL A 22 -7.41 -9.96 -0.67
N ARG A 23 -6.78 -8.78 -0.61
CA ARG A 23 -6.61 -7.93 -1.79
C ARG A 23 -5.55 -8.57 -2.67
N ALA A 24 -5.90 -8.94 -3.89
CA ALA A 24 -4.96 -9.53 -4.82
C ALA A 24 -3.97 -8.45 -5.28
N GLU A 25 -2.68 -8.67 -5.02
CA GLU A 25 -1.60 -7.92 -5.64
C GLU A 25 -1.51 -8.35 -7.11
N GLU A 26 -1.78 -7.43 -8.04
CA GLU A 26 -1.84 -7.74 -9.48
C GLU A 26 -0.54 -7.34 -10.18
N ALA A 27 0.07 -8.26 -10.92
CA ALA A 27 1.22 -7.95 -11.75
C ALA A 27 0.78 -7.18 -13.01
N ALA A 28 1.43 -6.04 -13.28
CA ALA A 28 1.17 -5.22 -14.46
C ALA A 28 2.48 -4.85 -15.19
N VAL A 29 2.37 -4.60 -16.50
CA VAL A 29 3.52 -4.23 -17.34
C VAL A 29 3.40 -2.77 -17.79
N VAL A 30 4.50 -2.03 -17.66
CA VAL A 30 4.59 -0.63 -18.10
C VAL A 30 4.52 -0.55 -19.62
N LYS A 31 3.52 0.17 -20.15
CA LYS A 31 3.24 0.23 -21.60
C LYS A 31 3.93 1.39 -22.33
N ARG A 32 4.44 2.39 -21.62
CA ARG A 32 5.03 3.63 -22.17
C ARG A 32 6.51 3.72 -21.85
N ASP A 33 7.27 4.43 -22.68
CA ASP A 33 8.74 4.45 -22.59
C ASP A 33 9.27 5.06 -21.28
N ARG A 34 8.56 6.04 -20.72
CA ARG A 34 8.88 6.68 -19.45
C ARG A 34 7.61 6.95 -18.66
N VAL A 35 7.49 6.32 -17.49
CA VAL A 35 6.38 6.54 -16.56
C VAL A 35 6.93 7.00 -15.22
N ASN A 36 6.46 8.16 -14.76
CA ASN A 36 6.84 8.70 -13.44
C ASN A 36 6.14 7.91 -12.34
N LEU A 37 6.90 7.29 -11.44
CA LEU A 37 6.40 6.83 -10.15
C LEU A 37 6.44 8.00 -9.17
N ARG A 38 5.32 8.30 -8.54
CA ARG A 38 5.15 9.49 -7.71
C ARG A 38 4.80 9.16 -6.26
N ALA A 39 5.16 10.06 -5.35
CA ALA A 39 4.89 9.91 -3.92
C ALA A 39 3.38 9.90 -3.59
N GLN A 40 2.55 10.54 -4.42
CA GLN A 40 1.10 10.65 -4.25
C GLN A 40 0.38 10.51 -5.60
N ALA A 41 -0.93 10.28 -5.55
CA ALA A 41 -1.82 10.26 -6.71
C ALA A 41 -2.13 11.69 -7.20
N SER A 42 -1.08 12.41 -7.63
CA SER A 42 -1.13 13.79 -8.12
C SER A 42 -0.04 14.03 -9.17
N ALA A 43 -0.35 14.73 -10.26
CA ALA A 43 0.60 15.07 -11.31
C ALA A 43 1.63 16.10 -10.85
N THR A 44 1.34 16.82 -9.76
CA THR A 44 2.26 17.79 -9.15
C THR A 44 3.06 17.24 -7.99
N SER A 45 2.82 16.01 -7.53
CA SER A 45 3.61 15.43 -6.45
C SER A 45 5.00 15.00 -6.93
N GLU A 46 5.93 14.90 -5.99
CA GLU A 46 7.29 14.43 -6.21
C GLU A 46 7.35 13.14 -7.05
N VAL A 47 8.32 13.08 -7.96
CA VAL A 47 8.65 11.88 -8.76
C VAL A 47 9.77 11.12 -8.04
N ILE A 48 9.46 9.94 -7.51
CA ILE A 48 10.41 9.08 -6.79
C ILE A 48 11.38 8.40 -7.75
N THR A 49 10.88 7.86 -8.84
CA THR A 49 11.68 7.21 -9.89
C THR A 49 10.91 7.19 -11.20
N GLN A 50 11.55 6.70 -12.26
CA GLN A 50 10.94 6.51 -13.57
C GLN A 50 11.06 5.06 -14.03
N LEU A 51 9.94 4.51 -14.46
CA LEU A 51 9.87 3.16 -15.03
C LEU A 51 9.96 3.23 -16.55
N LYS A 52 10.59 2.23 -17.15
CA LYS A 52 10.66 2.04 -18.59
C LYS A 52 9.62 1.07 -19.09
N LYS A 53 9.33 1.15 -20.38
CA LYS A 53 8.45 0.20 -21.07
C LYS A 53 8.94 -1.23 -20.87
N GLY A 54 8.01 -2.14 -20.57
CA GLY A 54 8.29 -3.56 -20.36
C GLY A 54 8.65 -3.93 -18.92
N GLU A 55 8.91 -2.97 -18.04
CA GLU A 55 9.10 -3.26 -16.62
C GLU A 55 7.79 -3.79 -16.00
N THR A 56 7.94 -4.77 -15.11
CA THR A 56 6.82 -5.36 -14.36
C THR A 56 6.73 -4.71 -12.99
N VAL A 57 5.51 -4.38 -12.56
CA VAL A 57 5.20 -3.81 -11.25
C VAL A 57 4.08 -4.57 -10.59
N THR A 58 4.04 -4.50 -9.26
CA THR A 58 2.95 -5.05 -8.45
C THR A 58 1.97 -3.93 -8.10
N VAL A 59 0.73 -4.02 -8.59
CA VAL A 59 -0.35 -3.07 -8.29
C VAL A 59 -1.03 -3.47 -6.98
N LEU A 60 -1.13 -2.51 -6.06
CA LEU A 60 -1.72 -2.68 -4.73
C LEU A 60 -3.14 -2.12 -4.68
N GLU A 61 -3.40 -1.03 -5.41
CA GLU A 61 -4.69 -0.35 -5.44
C GLU A 61 -4.84 0.50 -6.70
N GLU A 62 -6.05 0.54 -7.28
CA GLU A 62 -6.40 1.47 -8.33
C GLU A 62 -7.37 2.54 -7.81
N LEU A 63 -7.02 3.80 -8.05
CA LEU A 63 -7.82 4.97 -7.68
C LEU A 63 -8.39 5.61 -8.93
N SER A 64 -9.71 5.78 -8.97
CA SER A 64 -10.41 6.50 -10.04
C SER A 64 -11.20 7.66 -9.46
N ALA A 65 -10.83 8.89 -9.82
CA ALA A 65 -11.51 10.09 -9.37
C ALA A 65 -12.66 10.45 -10.33
N ARG A 66 -13.90 10.55 -9.80
CA ARG A 66 -15.08 11.00 -10.59
C ARG A 66 -14.93 12.43 -11.10
N LYS A 67 -14.21 13.28 -10.36
CA LYS A 67 -13.84 14.65 -10.76
C LYS A 67 -12.35 14.84 -10.47
N HIS A 68 -11.59 15.26 -11.47
CA HIS A 68 -10.16 15.55 -11.38
C HIS A 68 -9.90 16.98 -11.89
N LYS A 69 -8.82 17.61 -11.43
CA LYS A 69 -8.45 18.95 -11.90
C LYS A 69 -8.02 18.88 -13.37
N ARG A 70 -8.16 19.99 -14.11
CA ARG A 70 -7.69 20.05 -15.50
C ARG A 70 -6.18 19.78 -15.55
N GLY A 71 -5.77 18.80 -16.35
CA GLY A 71 -4.37 18.38 -16.47
C GLY A 71 -3.93 17.29 -15.49
N GLU A 72 -4.81 16.84 -14.58
CA GLU A 72 -4.55 15.69 -13.69
C GLU A 72 -5.09 14.39 -14.30
N PRO A 73 -4.34 13.27 -14.22
CA PRO A 73 -4.88 11.96 -14.54
C PRO A 73 -6.10 11.62 -13.68
N ALA A 74 -7.16 11.11 -14.34
CA ALA A 74 -8.36 10.64 -13.66
C ALA A 74 -8.16 9.32 -12.91
N LYS A 75 -7.14 8.55 -13.30
CA LYS A 75 -6.83 7.22 -12.78
C LYS A 75 -5.38 7.15 -12.32
N TRP A 76 -5.16 6.55 -11.16
CA TRP A 76 -3.86 6.30 -10.57
C TRP A 76 -3.78 4.85 -10.09
N ALA A 77 -2.62 4.23 -10.23
CA ALA A 77 -2.32 2.95 -9.61
C ALA A 77 -1.31 3.19 -8.49
N LYS A 78 -1.64 2.75 -7.28
CA LYS A 78 -0.67 2.60 -6.20
C LYS A 78 0.03 1.26 -6.39
N ILE A 79 1.33 1.30 -6.57
CA ILE A 79 2.16 0.12 -6.78
C ILE A 79 3.12 -0.08 -5.61
N GLN A 80 3.65 -1.29 -5.47
CA GLN A 80 4.82 -1.52 -4.64
C GLN A 80 6.01 -0.75 -5.23
N LEU A 81 6.81 -0.11 -4.37
CA LEU A 81 8.05 0.53 -4.80
C LEU A 81 8.96 -0.55 -5.41
N PRO A 82 9.45 -0.41 -6.66
CA PRO A 82 10.31 -1.41 -7.26
C PRO A 82 11.54 -1.67 -6.38
N PRO A 83 11.98 -2.93 -6.27
CA PRO A 83 13.15 -3.28 -5.47
C PRO A 83 14.38 -2.53 -5.97
N ASN A 84 15.31 -2.24 -5.06
CA ASN A 84 16.54 -1.50 -5.33
C ASN A 84 16.33 -0.05 -5.86
N THR A 85 15.14 0.53 -5.70
CA THR A 85 14.94 1.96 -5.99
C THR A 85 15.64 2.80 -4.91
N PRO A 86 16.67 3.58 -5.24
CA PRO A 86 17.31 4.46 -4.26
C PRO A 86 16.32 5.55 -3.84
N VAL A 87 16.22 5.77 -2.54
CA VAL A 87 15.35 6.78 -1.92
C VAL A 87 16.06 7.43 -0.75
N TRP A 88 15.62 8.62 -0.41
CA TRP A 88 16.08 9.36 0.75
C TRP A 88 15.09 9.23 1.90
N ALA A 89 15.61 9.12 3.11
CA ALA A 89 14.84 9.07 4.34
C ALA A 89 15.58 9.85 5.43
N TYR A 90 14.86 10.29 6.46
CA TYR A 90 15.48 11.02 7.56
C TYR A 90 16.30 10.06 8.43
N ALA A 91 17.63 10.20 8.38
CA ALA A 91 18.57 9.24 8.97
C ALA A 91 18.35 8.96 10.46
N PRO A 92 17.98 9.92 11.32
CA PRO A 92 17.70 9.64 12.74
C PRO A 92 16.55 8.65 13.00
N TYR A 93 15.73 8.34 11.99
CA TYR A 93 14.67 7.34 12.09
C TYR A 93 15.11 5.92 11.70
N ILE A 94 16.39 5.75 11.35
CA ILE A 94 17.00 4.46 10.98
C ILE A 94 18.00 4.08 12.07
N GLU A 95 17.74 2.96 12.73
CA GLU A 95 18.69 2.33 13.66
C GLU A 95 19.76 1.60 12.86
N THR A 96 21.01 2.05 12.98
CA THR A 96 22.13 1.54 12.17
C THR A 96 22.65 0.20 12.66
N THR A 97 22.41 -0.16 13.92
CA THR A 97 22.86 -1.44 14.49
C THR A 97 22.06 -2.62 13.92
N ASN A 98 20.73 -2.49 13.93
CA ASN A 98 19.81 -3.56 13.54
C ASN A 98 19.20 -3.35 12.15
N HIS A 99 19.53 -2.25 11.47
CA HIS A 99 18.98 -1.86 10.17
C HIS A 99 17.44 -1.78 10.19
N THR A 100 16.87 -1.21 11.26
CA THR A 100 15.42 -1.10 11.45
C THR A 100 14.95 0.36 11.46
N VAL A 101 13.68 0.58 11.11
CA VAL A 101 13.02 1.87 11.29
C VAL A 101 12.45 1.93 12.70
N ASN A 102 12.85 2.92 13.50
CA ASN A 102 12.48 3.02 14.93
C ASN A 102 11.17 3.79 15.19
N ILE A 103 10.47 4.19 14.12
CA ILE A 103 9.18 4.88 14.18
C ILE A 103 8.09 4.12 13.42
N LYS A 104 6.82 4.44 13.70
CA LYS A 104 5.67 3.79 13.04
C LYS A 104 5.54 4.10 11.56
N ARG A 105 5.99 5.28 11.11
CA ARG A 105 5.85 5.73 9.72
C ARG A 105 7.01 6.63 9.31
N LEU A 106 7.73 6.22 8.29
CA LEU A 106 8.84 6.95 7.68
C LEU A 106 8.44 7.37 6.26
N ASN A 107 8.63 8.64 5.92
CA ASN A 107 8.43 9.13 4.57
C ASN A 107 9.70 8.89 3.75
N LEU A 108 9.53 8.43 2.51
CA LEU A 108 10.59 8.28 1.52
C LEU A 108 10.51 9.42 0.50
N ARG A 109 11.66 9.88 0.03
CA ARG A 109 11.81 11.00 -0.91
C ARG A 109 12.72 10.62 -2.07
N ALA A 110 12.60 11.31 -3.19
CA ALA A 110 13.48 11.19 -4.35
C ALA A 110 14.83 11.91 -4.16
N GLY A 111 14.87 12.91 -3.28
CA GLY A 111 16.08 13.72 -3.02
C GLY A 111 16.33 14.04 -1.54
N PRO A 112 17.56 14.48 -1.18
CA PRO A 112 17.95 14.82 0.18
C PRO A 112 17.48 16.20 0.66
N GLY A 113 17.03 17.07 -0.26
CA GLY A 113 16.69 18.47 0.04
C GLY A 113 15.25 18.67 0.50
N GLU A 114 14.95 19.87 0.99
CA GLU A 114 13.61 20.23 1.49
C GLU A 114 12.54 20.36 0.38
N ASN A 115 12.97 20.52 -0.88
CA ASN A 115 12.11 20.67 -2.06
C ASN A 115 11.63 19.33 -2.66
N PHE A 116 11.91 18.23 -1.97
CA PHE A 116 11.62 16.87 -2.37
C PHE A 116 10.58 16.27 -1.42
#